data_AF-A0A7D9KP76-F1
#
_entry.id   AF-A0A7D9KP76-F1
#
_cell.length_a   1.000
_cell.length_b   1.000
_cell.length_c   1.000
_cell.angle_alpha   90.00
_cell.angle_beta   90.00
_cell.angle_gamma   90.00
#
_symmetry.space_group_name_H-M   'P 1'
#
loop_
_entity.id
_entity.type
_entity.pdbx_description
1 polymer ?
#
loop_
_entity_poly.entity_id
_entity_poly.type
_entity_poly.pdbx_seq_one_letter_code
_entity_poly.pdbx_strand_id
1 'polypeptide(L)'
;MPGQEEETCKSSQTDCIQVDMVGCQTELTVKNMKDLEDAATSILAATKKQLCSTQLNEDAFLNDNEKTKFYTGLPNFTILMHVFNLLTPYIKSGTRTSLSKFQQFILVLMRTRLDALLQDLAYRFSISVATASRIFERWIDVMNIQLKFLNLWPEHEELRRTMPAVFKQNLATKLQL
;
A
#
# COMPACT_ATOMS: atom_id res chain seq x y z
N MET A 1 -3.67 -10.74 112.12
CA MET A 1 -3.52 -9.27 112.14
C MET A 1 -3.16 -8.82 110.73
N PRO A 2 -3.87 -7.82 110.20
CA PRO A 2 -4.17 -7.68 108.77
C PRO A 2 -3.57 -6.41 108.15
N GLY A 3 -3.78 -6.26 106.84
CA GLY A 3 -3.47 -5.10 106.01
C GLY A 3 -3.22 -5.61 104.59
N GLN A 4 -4.24 -5.96 103.79
CA GLN A 4 -5.18 -5.08 103.10
C GLN A 4 -4.49 -3.84 102.53
N GLU A 5 -4.17 -3.87 101.24
CA GLU A 5 -4.64 -2.84 100.32
C GLU A 5 -4.72 -3.40 98.90
N GLU A 6 -5.85 -3.10 98.29
CA GLU A 6 -6.45 -3.67 97.09
C GLU A 6 -6.37 -2.56 96.03
N GLU A 7 -5.57 -2.72 94.98
CA GLU A 7 -5.63 -1.82 93.82
C GLU A 7 -5.60 -2.60 92.51
N THR A 8 -6.81 -2.94 92.07
CA THR A 8 -7.38 -2.70 90.74
C THR A 8 -6.43 -2.70 89.53
N CYS A 9 -6.44 -3.85 88.85
CA CYS A 9 -6.58 -4.05 87.40
C CYS A 9 -6.27 -2.87 86.45
N LYS A 10 -5.22 -3.02 85.63
CA LYS A 10 -5.29 -2.72 84.18
C LYS A 10 -4.47 -3.73 83.38
N SER A 11 -5.21 -4.61 82.70
CA SER A 11 -4.73 -5.39 81.55
C SER A 11 -4.09 -4.45 80.54
N SER A 12 -2.79 -4.61 80.25
CA SER A 12 -2.17 -3.96 79.11
C SER A 12 -2.54 -4.76 77.86
N GLN A 13 -3.57 -4.28 77.18
CA GLN A 13 -3.93 -4.72 75.84
C GLN A 13 -2.71 -4.59 74.94
N THR A 14 -2.34 -5.69 74.26
CA THR A 14 -1.51 -5.59 73.07
C THR A 14 -2.42 -5.00 72.01
N ASP A 15 -2.36 -3.69 71.82
CA ASP A 15 -3.01 -3.05 70.68
C ASP A 15 -2.39 -3.62 69.42
N CYS A 16 -3.17 -4.46 68.74
CA CYS A 16 -2.90 -4.85 67.38
C CYS A 16 -2.87 -3.56 66.55
N ILE A 17 -1.67 -3.13 66.17
CA ILE A 17 -1.49 -2.12 65.14
C ILE A 17 -2.25 -2.64 63.93
N GLN A 18 -3.41 -2.04 63.64
CA GLN A 18 -4.03 -2.16 62.33
C GLN A 18 -3.04 -1.51 61.37
N VAL A 19 -2.18 -2.33 60.79
CA VAL A 19 -1.53 -1.97 59.54
C VAL A 19 -2.68 -1.91 58.56
N ASP A 20 -3.19 -0.69 58.32
CA ASP A 20 -3.95 -0.40 57.13
C ASP A 20 -3.01 -0.77 55.98
N MET A 21 -3.15 -2.01 55.52
CA MET A 21 -2.74 -2.38 54.21
C MET A 21 -3.63 -1.51 53.32
N VAL A 22 -3.14 -0.32 52.97
CA VAL A 22 -3.59 0.38 51.78
C VAL A 22 -3.27 -0.61 50.67
N GLY A 23 -4.23 -1.49 50.42
CA GLY A 23 -4.24 -2.29 49.22
C GLY A 23 -4.18 -1.25 48.13
N CYS A 24 -3.03 -1.12 47.48
CA CYS A 24 -2.94 -0.45 46.20
C CYS A 24 -3.74 -1.32 45.25
N GLN A 25 -5.07 -1.19 45.32
CA GLN A 25 -5.99 -1.89 44.47
C GLN A 25 -5.55 -1.56 43.05
N THR A 26 -5.07 -2.58 42.33
CA THR A 26 -4.84 -2.45 40.91
C THR A 26 -6.20 -2.55 40.23
N GLU A 27 -7.12 -1.64 40.55
CA GLU A 27 -8.31 -1.42 39.74
C GLU A 27 -7.88 -0.62 38.49
N LEU A 28 -7.02 -1.23 37.67
CA LEU A 28 -7.09 -1.01 36.23
C LEU A 28 -8.42 -1.61 35.79
N THR A 29 -9.48 -0.82 35.93
CA THR A 29 -10.85 -1.21 35.62
C THR A 29 -10.90 -1.74 34.19
N VAL A 30 -11.68 -2.79 33.92
CA VAL A 30 -11.90 -3.36 32.57
C VAL A 30 -12.21 -2.28 31.51
N LYS A 31 -12.81 -1.16 31.93
CA LYS A 31 -12.99 0.05 31.11
C LYS A 31 -11.68 0.62 30.57
N ASN A 32 -10.66 0.80 31.41
CA ASN A 32 -9.36 1.34 30.99
C ASN A 32 -8.62 0.40 30.03
N MET A 33 -8.77 -0.92 30.19
CA MET A 33 -8.23 -1.89 29.23
C MET A 33 -8.96 -1.82 27.88
N LYS A 34 -10.29 -1.70 27.93
CA LYS A 34 -11.12 -1.57 26.72
C LYS A 34 -10.87 -0.23 25.99
N ASP A 35 -10.73 0.86 26.72
CA ASP A 35 -10.41 2.17 26.18
C ASP A 35 -9.01 2.18 25.52
N LEU A 36 -8.05 1.43 26.10
CA LEU A 36 -6.72 1.25 25.50
C LEU A 36 -6.75 0.38 24.25
N GLU A 37 -7.55 -0.70 24.22
CA GLU A 37 -7.79 -1.53 23.03
C GLU A 37 -8.49 -0.73 21.92
N ASP A 38 -9.51 0.05 22.25
CA ASP A 38 -10.24 0.90 21.31
C ASP A 38 -9.34 2.03 20.77
N ALA A 39 -8.49 2.62 21.62
CA ALA A 39 -7.49 3.60 21.20
C ALA A 39 -6.44 2.97 20.28
N ALA A 40 -5.91 1.78 20.61
CA ALA A 40 -4.96 1.07 19.76
C ALA A 40 -5.57 0.69 18.40
N THR A 41 -6.84 0.25 18.39
CA THR A 41 -7.57 -0.10 17.18
C THR A 41 -7.87 1.13 16.32
N SER A 42 -8.21 2.25 16.96
CA SER A 42 -8.42 3.56 16.31
C SER A 42 -7.12 4.10 15.69
N ILE A 43 -6.00 4.03 16.41
CA ILE A 43 -4.67 4.40 15.90
C ILE A 43 -4.29 3.51 14.73
N LEU A 44 -4.45 2.18 14.83
CA LEU A 44 -4.20 1.24 13.74
C LEU A 44 -5.06 1.58 12.51
N ALA A 45 -6.34 1.90 12.70
CA ALA A 45 -7.23 2.28 11.61
C ALA A 45 -6.82 3.61 10.96
N ALA A 46 -6.44 4.61 11.76
CA ALA A 46 -5.95 5.90 11.28
C ALA A 46 -4.62 5.77 10.52
N THR A 47 -3.67 5.00 11.05
CA THR A 47 -2.38 4.71 10.39
C THR A 47 -2.59 3.88 9.12
N LYS A 48 -3.46 2.88 9.13
CA LYS A 48 -3.84 2.12 7.91
C LYS A 48 -4.49 3.02 6.88
N LYS A 49 -5.39 3.92 7.28
CA LYS A 49 -6.05 4.87 6.37
C LYS A 49 -5.04 5.84 5.74
N GLN A 50 -4.12 6.39 6.53
CA GLN A 50 -3.02 7.22 6.03
C GLN A 50 -2.04 6.44 5.14
N LEU A 51 -1.81 5.16 5.44
CA LEU A 51 -0.99 4.28 4.62
C LEU A 51 -1.67 3.95 3.29
N CYS A 52 -2.97 3.64 3.29
CA CYS A 52 -3.77 3.37 2.09
C CYS A 52 -3.90 4.61 1.19
N SER A 53 -4.01 5.82 1.75
CA SER A 53 -4.04 7.04 0.93
C SER A 53 -2.70 7.33 0.25
N THR A 54 -1.60 6.85 0.84
CA THR A 54 -0.22 7.09 0.36
C THR A 54 0.28 5.95 -0.54
N GLN A 55 -0.22 4.72 -0.35
CA GLN A 55 0.14 3.57 -1.17
C GLN A 55 -0.62 3.58 -2.49
N LEU A 56 0.08 3.24 -3.57
CA LEU A 56 -0.47 3.07 -4.91
C LEU A 56 -1.23 1.73 -5.02
N ASN A 57 -2.26 1.55 -4.21
CA ASN A 57 -3.12 0.37 -4.14
C ASN A 57 -4.52 0.64 -4.75
N GLU A 58 -5.31 -0.40 -4.91
CA GLU A 58 -6.64 -0.39 -5.54
C GLU A 58 -7.57 0.67 -4.91
N ASP A 59 -7.65 0.69 -3.58
CA ASP A 59 -8.48 1.62 -2.82
C ASP A 59 -8.11 3.08 -3.09
N ALA A 60 -6.82 3.36 -3.33
CA ALA A 60 -6.34 4.69 -3.61
C ALA A 60 -6.72 5.22 -4.99
N PHE A 61 -7.21 4.36 -5.91
CA PHE A 61 -7.68 4.73 -7.24
C PHE A 61 -9.20 4.63 -7.42
N LEU A 62 -9.89 3.81 -6.60
CA LEU A 62 -11.31 3.46 -6.76
C LEU A 62 -12.23 4.68 -7.00
N ASN A 63 -12.00 5.77 -6.27
CA ASN A 63 -12.84 6.98 -6.32
C ASN A 63 -12.09 8.21 -6.86
N ASP A 64 -10.93 8.02 -7.50
CA ASP A 64 -10.09 9.12 -7.97
C ASP A 64 -9.71 8.93 -9.45
N ASN A 65 -10.61 9.40 -10.32
CA ASN A 65 -10.42 9.31 -11.77
C ASN A 65 -9.31 10.23 -12.28
N GLU A 66 -9.09 11.38 -11.63
CA GLU A 66 -7.99 12.28 -12.00
C GLU A 66 -6.64 11.64 -11.70
N LYS A 67 -6.50 11.02 -10.53
CA LYS A 67 -5.31 10.22 -10.18
C LYS A 67 -5.14 9.02 -11.11
N THR A 68 -6.22 8.33 -11.46
CA THR A 68 -6.18 7.24 -12.43
C THR A 68 -5.63 7.73 -13.77
N LYS A 69 -6.19 8.81 -14.32
CA LYS A 69 -5.76 9.41 -15.57
C LYS A 69 -4.32 9.91 -15.52
N PHE A 70 -3.92 10.51 -14.42
CA PHE A 70 -2.56 11.01 -14.23
C PHE A 70 -1.53 9.88 -14.28
N TYR A 71 -1.70 8.85 -13.45
CA TYR A 71 -0.70 7.77 -13.35
C TYR A 71 -0.75 6.76 -14.49
N THR A 72 -1.93 6.53 -15.07
CA THR A 72 -2.13 5.41 -16.01
C THR A 72 -2.44 5.87 -17.43
N GLY A 73 -2.88 7.12 -17.61
CA GLY A 73 -3.42 7.61 -18.88
C GLY A 73 -4.83 7.12 -19.20
N LEU A 74 -5.40 6.20 -18.40
CA LEU A 74 -6.75 5.66 -18.59
C LEU A 74 -7.79 6.60 -17.98
N PRO A 75 -9.00 6.67 -18.57
CA PRO A 75 -9.98 7.70 -18.21
C PRO A 75 -10.56 7.56 -16.80
N ASN A 76 -10.66 6.33 -16.28
CA ASN A 76 -11.24 6.04 -14.97
C ASN A 76 -10.79 4.68 -14.44
N PHE A 77 -11.07 4.42 -13.16
CA PHE A 77 -10.70 3.18 -12.47
C PHE A 77 -11.32 1.92 -13.10
N THR A 78 -12.55 2.03 -13.62
CA THR A 78 -13.24 0.89 -14.25
C THR A 78 -12.46 0.36 -15.45
N ILE A 79 -12.03 1.24 -16.36
CA ILE A 79 -11.22 0.86 -17.52
C ILE A 79 -9.87 0.29 -17.08
N LEU A 80 -9.24 0.90 -16.07
CA LEU A 80 -8.00 0.39 -15.48
C LEU A 80 -8.17 -1.06 -15.00
N MET A 81 -9.26 -1.36 -14.30
CA MET A 81 -9.51 -2.70 -13.78
C MET A 81 -9.82 -3.71 -14.89
N HIS A 82 -10.52 -3.31 -15.95
CA HIS A 82 -10.74 -4.17 -17.12
C HIS A 82 -9.41 -4.58 -17.78
N VAL A 83 -8.51 -3.63 -18.01
CA VAL A 83 -7.19 -3.92 -18.57
C VAL A 83 -6.37 -4.78 -17.61
N PHE A 84 -6.41 -4.48 -16.31
CA PHE A 84 -5.75 -5.30 -15.30
C PHE A 84 -6.23 -6.75 -15.32
N ASN A 85 -7.53 -6.98 -15.37
CA ASN A 85 -8.13 -8.32 -15.42
C ASN A 85 -7.82 -9.06 -16.71
N LEU A 86 -7.66 -8.35 -17.83
CA LEU A 86 -7.24 -8.93 -19.11
C LEU A 86 -5.80 -9.47 -19.04
N LEU A 87 -4.91 -8.77 -18.34
CA LEU A 87 -3.47 -9.09 -18.30
C LEU A 87 -3.09 -10.05 -17.16
N THR A 88 -3.78 -9.96 -16.03
CA THR A 88 -3.47 -10.71 -14.79
C THR A 88 -3.31 -12.22 -14.95
N PRO A 89 -4.11 -12.93 -15.78
CA PRO A 89 -3.96 -14.37 -15.99
C PRO A 89 -2.61 -14.78 -16.59
N TYR A 90 -1.99 -13.88 -17.36
CA TYR A 90 -0.71 -14.14 -18.05
C TYR A 90 0.50 -13.77 -17.20
N ILE A 91 0.30 -13.06 -16.08
CA ILE A 91 1.37 -12.69 -15.15
C ILE A 91 1.59 -13.83 -14.16
N LYS A 92 2.72 -14.52 -14.31
CA LYS A 92 3.18 -15.55 -13.35
C LYS A 92 3.45 -14.90 -11.99
N SER A 93 2.79 -15.40 -10.95
CA SER A 93 3.07 -15.01 -9.57
C SER A 93 4.46 -15.51 -9.18
N GLY A 94 5.43 -14.61 -9.08
CA GLY A 94 6.75 -14.94 -8.56
C GLY A 94 6.72 -15.02 -7.05
N THR A 95 7.28 -16.09 -6.47
CA THR A 95 7.33 -16.31 -5.01
C THR A 95 8.17 -15.29 -4.23
N ARG A 96 8.86 -14.36 -4.92
CA ARG A 96 9.84 -13.42 -4.34
C ARG A 96 9.43 -11.95 -4.39
N THR A 97 8.24 -11.61 -4.89
CA THR A 97 7.82 -10.20 -4.99
C THR A 97 6.87 -9.84 -3.86
N SER A 98 7.21 -8.81 -3.08
CA SER A 98 6.36 -8.28 -2.00
C SER A 98 5.16 -7.46 -2.50
N LEU A 99 5.21 -6.98 -3.74
CA LEU A 99 4.15 -6.17 -4.35
C LEU A 99 3.00 -7.01 -4.89
N SER A 100 1.77 -6.52 -4.69
CA SER A 100 0.58 -7.09 -5.33
C SER A 100 0.68 -6.97 -6.85
N LYS A 101 -0.07 -7.81 -7.59
CA LYS A 101 -0.12 -7.71 -9.05
C LYS A 101 -0.62 -6.33 -9.51
N PHE A 102 -1.57 -5.74 -8.79
CA PHE A 102 -2.06 -4.40 -9.08
C PHE A 102 -0.97 -3.34 -8.89
N GLN A 103 -0.22 -3.39 -7.79
CA GLN A 103 0.89 -2.46 -7.56
C GLN A 103 1.97 -2.59 -8.65
N GLN A 104 2.29 -3.82 -9.06
CA GLN A 104 3.19 -4.06 -10.18
C GLN A 104 2.65 -3.45 -11.48
N PHE A 105 1.34 -3.59 -11.74
CA PHE A 105 0.70 -3.00 -12.90
C PHE A 105 0.79 -1.48 -12.91
N ILE A 106 0.47 -0.83 -11.78
CA ILE A 106 0.59 0.63 -11.64
C ILE A 106 2.03 1.09 -11.86
N LEU A 107 3.02 0.39 -11.31
CA LEU A 107 4.44 0.70 -11.52
C LEU A 107 4.79 0.74 -13.02
N VAL A 108 4.32 -0.25 -13.78
CA VAL A 108 4.57 -0.34 -15.22
C VAL A 108 3.88 0.79 -15.97
N LEU A 109 2.61 1.04 -15.67
CA LEU A 109 1.84 2.10 -16.30
C LEU A 109 2.46 3.47 -16.04
N MET A 110 2.89 3.76 -14.81
CA MET A 110 3.59 4.99 -14.46
C MET A 110 4.87 5.17 -15.27
N ARG A 111 5.65 4.10 -15.45
CA ARG A 111 6.85 4.15 -16.29
C ARG A 111 6.51 4.45 -17.74
N THR A 112 5.50 3.79 -18.31
CA THR A 112 5.10 4.02 -19.71
C THR A 112 4.45 5.38 -19.96
N ARG A 113 3.73 5.92 -18.96
CA ARG A 113 2.93 7.14 -19.10
C ARG A 113 3.72 8.40 -18.74
N LEU A 114 4.48 8.34 -17.64
CA LEU A 114 5.18 9.49 -17.07
C LEU A 114 6.68 9.47 -17.40
N ASP A 115 7.16 8.46 -18.12
CA ASP A 115 8.59 8.19 -18.33
C ASP A 115 9.38 8.15 -17.01
N ALA A 116 8.74 7.62 -15.96
CA ALA A 116 9.33 7.60 -14.62
C ALA A 116 10.59 6.73 -14.56
N LEU A 117 11.64 7.26 -13.94
CA LEU A 117 12.89 6.54 -13.71
C LEU A 117 12.65 5.32 -12.81
N LEU A 118 13.32 4.20 -13.10
CA LEU A 118 13.23 3.00 -12.26
C LEU A 118 13.65 3.27 -10.81
N GLN A 119 14.56 4.23 -10.60
CA GLN A 119 15.00 4.63 -9.28
C GLN A 119 13.89 5.33 -8.47
N ASP A 120 13.11 6.22 -9.11
CA ASP A 120 11.95 6.83 -8.48
C ASP A 120 10.92 5.77 -8.08
N LEU A 121 10.60 4.87 -9.01
CA LEU A 121 9.65 3.78 -8.76
C LEU A 121 10.15 2.84 -7.65
N ALA A 122 11.44 2.56 -7.59
CA ALA A 122 12.03 1.76 -6.52
C ALA A 122 11.78 2.39 -5.14
N TYR A 123 11.98 3.70 -4.99
CA TYR A 123 11.69 4.40 -3.74
C TYR A 123 10.19 4.43 -3.43
N ARG A 124 9.34 4.77 -4.41
CA ARG A 124 7.89 4.88 -4.21
C ARG A 124 7.23 3.56 -3.80
N PHE A 125 7.71 2.45 -4.34
CA PHE A 125 7.20 1.11 -4.04
C PHE A 125 8.03 0.37 -2.97
N SER A 126 9.07 1.01 -2.41
CA SER A 126 9.96 0.43 -1.41
C SER A 126 10.55 -0.93 -1.84
N ILE A 127 11.02 -1.00 -3.09
CA ILE A 127 11.68 -2.18 -3.67
C ILE A 127 13.06 -1.81 -4.22
N SER A 128 13.88 -2.81 -4.57
CA SER A 128 15.14 -2.54 -5.27
C SER A 128 14.90 -2.13 -6.73
N VAL A 129 15.81 -1.32 -7.30
CA VAL A 129 15.79 -0.93 -8.73
C VAL A 129 15.81 -2.17 -9.64
N ALA A 130 16.59 -3.19 -9.27
CA ALA A 130 16.63 -4.46 -10.00
C ALA A 130 15.28 -5.18 -9.98
N THR A 131 14.56 -5.15 -8.86
CA THR A 131 13.20 -5.69 -8.76
C THR A 131 12.24 -4.90 -9.66
N ALA A 132 12.31 -3.57 -9.66
CA ALA A 132 11.49 -2.72 -10.52
C ALA A 132 11.73 -3.01 -12.01
N SER A 133 12.99 -3.16 -12.45
CA SER A 133 13.34 -3.52 -13.84
C SER A 133 12.71 -4.85 -14.25
N ARG A 134 12.89 -5.90 -13.42
CA ARG A 134 12.34 -7.23 -13.69
C ARG A 134 10.82 -7.26 -13.76
N ILE A 135 10.15 -6.46 -12.91
CA ILE A 135 8.70 -6.28 -12.98
C ILE A 135 8.34 -5.61 -14.30
N PHE A 136 9.01 -4.52 -14.65
CA PHE A 136 8.74 -3.76 -15.87
C PHE A 136 8.87 -4.63 -17.13
N GLU A 137 10.01 -5.31 -17.30
CA GLU A 137 10.26 -6.20 -18.44
C GLU A 137 9.17 -7.29 -18.57
N ARG A 138 8.88 -7.99 -17.46
CA ARG A 138 7.87 -9.06 -17.44
C ARG A 138 6.48 -8.57 -17.87
N TRP A 139 6.07 -7.41 -17.38
CA TRP A 139 4.77 -6.85 -17.71
C TRP A 139 4.71 -6.31 -19.14
N ILE A 140 5.78 -5.66 -19.61
CA ILE A 140 5.86 -5.17 -20.99
C ILE A 140 5.75 -6.32 -21.99
N ASP A 141 6.42 -7.45 -21.76
CA ASP A 141 6.31 -8.62 -22.64
C ASP A 141 4.86 -9.12 -22.73
N VAL A 142 4.18 -9.22 -21.58
CA VAL A 142 2.77 -9.63 -21.53
C VAL A 142 1.86 -8.61 -22.19
N MET A 143 2.03 -7.31 -21.91
CA MET A 143 1.25 -6.24 -22.52
C MET A 143 1.42 -6.19 -24.03
N ASN A 144 2.64 -6.37 -24.53
CA ASN A 144 2.93 -6.38 -25.96
C ASN A 144 2.19 -7.51 -26.69
N ILE A 145 2.12 -8.71 -26.09
CA ILE A 145 1.40 -9.85 -26.66
C ILE A 145 -0.11 -9.63 -26.56
N GLN A 146 -0.61 -9.31 -25.38
CA GLN A 146 -2.05 -9.27 -25.11
C GLN A 146 -2.73 -8.03 -25.70
N LEU A 147 -2.05 -6.89 -25.76
CA LEU A 147 -2.58 -5.65 -26.32
C LEU A 147 -2.22 -5.44 -27.79
N LYS A 148 -1.63 -6.44 -28.46
CA LYS A 148 -1.25 -6.37 -29.87
C LYS A 148 -2.42 -5.96 -30.77
N PHE A 149 -3.65 -6.36 -30.42
CA PHE A 149 -4.85 -6.01 -31.19
C PHE A 149 -5.21 -4.52 -31.13
N LEU A 150 -4.71 -3.77 -30.14
CA LEU A 150 -4.88 -2.31 -30.07
C LEU A 150 -3.90 -1.58 -30.98
N ASN A 151 -2.78 -2.21 -31.34
CA ASN A 151 -1.81 -1.67 -32.28
C ASN A 151 -2.31 -1.93 -33.71
N LEU A 152 -3.24 -1.09 -34.17
CA LEU A 152 -3.57 -0.97 -35.59
C LEU A 152 -2.39 -0.30 -36.30
N TRP A 153 -1.46 -1.11 -36.79
CA TRP A 153 -0.44 -0.62 -37.70
C TRP A 153 -1.06 -0.44 -39.09
N PRO A 154 -1.08 0.78 -39.65
CA PRO A 154 -1.61 1.01 -40.99
C PRO A 154 -0.84 0.20 -42.03
N GLU A 155 -1.54 -0.23 -43.08
CA GLU A 155 -0.88 -0.98 -44.16
C GLU A 155 0.21 -0.12 -44.81
N HIS A 156 1.24 -0.77 -45.34
CA HIS A 156 2.39 -0.10 -45.90
C HIS A 156 2.03 0.94 -46.98
N GLU A 157 1.01 0.62 -47.78
CA GLU A 157 0.53 1.50 -48.83
C GLU A 157 -0.19 2.75 -48.29
N GLU A 158 -0.98 2.59 -47.23
CA GLU A 158 -1.64 3.71 -46.54
C GLU A 158 -0.63 4.63 -45.86
N LEU A 159 0.42 4.05 -45.26
CA LEU A 159 1.56 4.79 -44.71
C LEU A 159 2.24 5.63 -45.78
N ARG A 160 2.57 5.05 -46.94
CA ARG A 160 3.18 5.80 -48.06
C ARG A 160 2.28 6.90 -48.59
N ARG A 161 0.98 6.64 -48.73
CA ARG A 161 -0.01 7.63 -49.20
C ARG A 161 -0.09 8.83 -48.27
N THR A 162 -0.11 8.58 -46.96
CA THR A 162 -0.24 9.62 -45.93
C THR A 162 1.10 10.19 -45.46
N MET A 163 2.23 9.66 -45.93
CA MET A 163 3.56 10.12 -45.54
C MET A 163 3.78 11.60 -45.90
N PRO A 164 4.05 12.48 -44.90
CA PRO A 164 4.33 13.88 -45.15
C PRO A 164 5.57 14.07 -46.03
N ALA A 165 5.61 15.14 -46.82
CA ALA A 165 6.68 15.40 -47.79
C ALA A 165 8.09 15.44 -47.17
N VAL A 166 8.21 15.96 -45.94
CA VAL A 166 9.47 16.02 -45.17
C VAL A 166 10.01 14.62 -44.87
N PHE A 167 9.13 13.64 -44.62
CA PHE A 167 9.53 12.26 -44.39
C PHE A 167 9.86 11.55 -45.69
N LYS A 168 9.13 11.82 -46.78
CA LYS A 168 9.47 11.26 -48.11
C LYS A 168 10.89 11.64 -48.54
N GLN A 169 11.29 12.89 -48.33
CA GLN A 169 12.64 13.35 -48.70
C GLN A 169 13.76 12.75 -47.84
N ASN A 170 13.51 12.46 -46.56
CA ASN A 170 14.53 11.99 -45.62
C ASN A 170 14.55 10.46 -45.41
N LEU A 171 13.39 9.79 -45.52
CA LEU A 171 13.24 8.35 -45.27
C LEU A 171 13.20 7.51 -46.55
N ALA A 172 12.73 8.04 -47.69
CA ALA A 172 12.67 7.26 -48.94
C ALA A 172 14.05 6.83 -49.45
N THR A 173 15.11 7.56 -49.07
CA THR A 173 16.50 7.25 -49.47
C THR A 173 17.13 6.13 -48.65
N LYS A 174 16.57 5.78 -47.48
CA LYS A 174 17.15 4.80 -46.54
C LYS A 174 16.34 3.53 -46.34
N LEU A 175 15.05 3.55 -46.66
CA LEU A 175 14.19 2.39 -46.57
C LEU A 175 13.72 2.03 -47.98
N GLN A 176 14.46 1.14 -48.65
CA GLN A 176 13.89 0.33 -49.73
C GLN A 176 12.92 -0.67 -49.09
N LEU A 177 11.78 -0.16 -48.63
CA LEU A 177 10.55 -0.92 -48.45
C LEU A 177 9.86 -1.05 -49.81
#